data_AF-A0A1T5B8Q2-F1
#
_entry.id   AF-A0A1T5B8Q2-F1
#
_cell.length_a   1.000
_cell.length_b   1.000
_cell.length_c   1.000
_cell.angle_alpha   90.00
_cell.angle_beta   90.00
_cell.angle_gamma   90.00
#
_symmetry.space_group_name_H-M   'P 1'
#
loop_
_entity.id
_entity.type
_entity.pdbx_description
1 polymer ?
#
loop_
_entity_poly.entity_id
_entity_poly.type
_entity_poly.pdbx_seq_one_letter_code
_entity_poly.pdbx_strand_id
1 'polypeptide(L)'
;MRTNGTDYMRTNKPALLRRFADDGYLLVDAIEGRVALRKPALRKRAISASQEDLLNRLRIVGPNDFVAIPVKATVQDGLSEVAKSRIGARFIRERIPFPSTGQQTNFRNRLGRVLGTLADSP
;
A
#
# COMPACT_ATOMS: atom_id res chain seq x y z
N MET A 1 6.81 -31.97 10.07
CA MET A 1 6.16 -31.61 8.79
C MET A 1 6.35 -30.11 8.58
N ARG A 2 7.29 -29.69 7.72
CA ARG A 2 7.52 -28.25 7.44
C ARG A 2 6.44 -27.81 6.45
N THR A 3 5.35 -27.22 6.94
CA THR A 3 4.43 -26.49 6.06
C THR A 3 5.23 -25.39 5.36
N ASN A 4 5.33 -25.46 4.03
CA ASN A 4 5.88 -24.37 3.23
C ASN A 4 5.14 -23.10 3.65
N GLY A 5 5.86 -22.11 4.19
CA GLY A 5 5.23 -20.89 4.72
C GLY A 5 4.35 -20.17 3.69
N THR A 6 4.58 -20.40 2.40
CA THR A 6 3.76 -19.92 1.30
C THR A 6 2.37 -20.56 1.25
N ASP A 7 2.26 -21.87 1.50
CA ASP A 7 0.97 -22.58 1.47
C ASP A 7 0.12 -22.18 2.68
N TYR A 8 0.74 -22.04 3.85
CA TYR A 8 0.08 -21.49 5.04
C TYR A 8 -0.49 -20.08 4.78
N MET A 9 0.31 -19.18 4.18
CA MET A 9 -0.13 -17.81 3.87
C MET A 9 -1.27 -17.78 2.86
N ARG A 10 -1.28 -18.66 1.85
CA ARG A 10 -2.37 -18.70 0.85
C ARG A 10 -3.67 -19.17 1.48
N THR A 11 -3.64 -20.24 2.28
CA THR A 11 -4.81 -20.79 2.94
C THR A 11 -5.40 -19.82 3.96
N ASN A 12 -4.55 -19.11 4.71
CA ASN A 12 -5.00 -18.21 5.78
C ASN A 12 -5.19 -16.74 5.33
N LYS A 13 -4.94 -16.41 4.07
CA LYS A 13 -4.99 -15.02 3.58
C LYS A 13 -6.29 -14.29 3.94
N PRO A 14 -7.50 -14.86 3.77
CA PRO A 14 -8.73 -14.15 4.11
C PRO A 14 -8.84 -13.83 5.61
N ALA A 15 -8.48 -14.79 6.47
CA ALA A 15 -8.51 -14.60 7.92
C ALA A 15 -7.48 -13.56 8.39
N LEU A 16 -6.27 -13.58 7.80
CA LEU A 16 -5.23 -12.59 8.08
C LEU A 16 -5.65 -11.19 7.62
N LEU A 17 -6.24 -11.06 6.42
CA LEU A 17 -6.72 -9.76 5.94
C LEU A 17 -7.86 -9.21 6.79
N ARG A 18 -8.77 -10.09 7.24
CA ARG A 18 -9.84 -9.68 8.15
C ARG A 18 -9.28 -9.19 9.48
N ARG A 19 -8.38 -9.95 10.09
CA ARG A 19 -7.71 -9.52 11.32
C ARG A 19 -6.96 -8.19 11.15
N PHE A 20 -6.25 -8.01 10.04
CA PHE A 20 -5.60 -6.73 9.73
C PHE A 20 -6.61 -5.58 9.69
N ALA A 21 -7.76 -5.78 9.04
CA ALA A 21 -8.81 -4.77 8.98
C ALA A 21 -9.43 -4.49 10.36
N ASP A 22 -9.67 -5.54 11.15
CA ASP A 22 -10.18 -5.43 12.53
C ASP A 22 -9.18 -4.67 13.43
N ASP A 23 -7.88 -4.82 13.17
CA ASP A 23 -6.78 -4.10 13.83
C ASP A 23 -6.57 -2.68 13.25
N GLY A 24 -7.43 -2.22 12.32
CA GLY A 24 -7.37 -0.86 11.73
C GLY A 24 -6.42 -0.71 10.52
N TYR A 25 -5.86 -1.80 10.00
CA TYR A 25 -4.97 -1.80 8.84
C TYR A 25 -5.71 -2.21 7.56
N LEU A 26 -5.68 -1.31 6.56
CA LEU A 26 -6.32 -1.55 5.27
C LEU A 26 -5.30 -1.62 4.13
N LEU A 27 -5.52 -2.56 3.21
CA LEU A 27 -4.79 -2.63 1.94
C LEU A 27 -5.72 -2.18 0.82
N VAL A 28 -5.38 -1.05 0.20
CA VAL A 28 -6.17 -0.44 -0.89
C VAL A 28 -5.35 -0.41 -2.16
N ASP A 29 -5.90 -0.96 -3.24
CA ASP A 29 -5.27 -0.89 -4.55
C ASP A 29 -5.37 0.53 -5.12
N ALA A 30 -4.24 1.07 -5.62
CA ALA A 30 -4.20 2.39 -6.26
C ALA A 30 -5.07 2.48 -7.52
N ILE A 31 -5.38 1.34 -8.14
CA ILE A 31 -6.28 1.19 -9.30
C ILE A 31 -7.03 -0.15 -9.13
N GLU A 32 -8.35 -0.18 -9.21
CA GLU A 32 -9.14 -1.45 -9.10
C GLU A 32 -9.11 -2.31 -10.37
N GLY A 33 -8.87 -1.67 -11.53
CA GLY A 33 -8.77 -2.34 -12.81
C GLY A 33 -7.42 -3.03 -13.05
N ARG A 34 -7.44 -4.08 -13.89
CA ARG A 34 -6.20 -4.70 -14.39
C ARG A 34 -5.43 -3.72 -15.26
N VAL A 35 -4.21 -3.40 -14.83
CA VAL A 35 -3.27 -2.64 -15.66
C VAL A 35 -2.46 -3.61 -16.53
N ALA A 36 -2.89 -3.82 -17.76
CA ALA A 36 -2.23 -4.70 -18.75
C ALA A 36 -0.84 -4.18 -19.21
N LEU A 37 -0.40 -3.03 -18.68
CA LEU A 37 0.77 -2.30 -19.17
C LEU A 37 2.04 -2.81 -18.48
N ARG A 38 2.98 -3.37 -19.25
CA ARG A 38 4.27 -3.84 -18.73
C ARG A 38 5.27 -2.70 -18.45
N LYS A 39 5.15 -1.58 -19.17
CA LYS A 39 6.10 -0.44 -19.06
C LYS A 39 5.81 0.42 -17.81
N PRO A 40 6.81 0.72 -16.95
CA PRO A 40 6.61 1.53 -15.74
C PRO A 40 6.01 2.91 -16.00
N ALA A 41 6.42 3.59 -17.07
CA ALA A 41 5.88 4.92 -17.44
C ALA A 41 4.36 4.88 -17.69
N LEU A 42 3.87 3.83 -18.34
CA LEU A 42 2.45 3.63 -18.63
C LEU A 42 1.66 3.33 -17.36
N ARG A 43 2.24 2.56 -16.42
CA ARG A 43 1.62 2.33 -15.10
C ARG A 43 1.49 3.63 -14.31
N LYS A 44 2.52 4.46 -14.30
CA LYS A 44 2.49 5.77 -13.62
C LYS A 44 1.37 6.66 -14.19
N ARG A 45 1.23 6.71 -15.52
CA ARG A 45 0.14 7.45 -16.18
C ARG A 45 -1.24 6.92 -15.80
N ALA A 46 -1.43 5.60 -15.77
CA ALA A 46 -2.70 5.01 -15.36
C ALA A 46 -3.07 5.36 -13.90
N ILE A 47 -2.07 5.36 -13.00
CA ILE A 47 -2.27 5.72 -11.59
C ILE A 47 -2.63 7.20 -11.48
N SER A 48 -1.91 8.07 -12.18
CA SER A 48 -2.19 9.50 -12.24
C SER A 48 -3.61 9.77 -12.76
N ALA A 49 -4.05 9.06 -13.80
CA ALA A 49 -5.40 9.20 -14.36
C ALA A 49 -6.51 8.70 -13.41
N SER A 50 -6.19 7.79 -12.50
CA SER A 50 -7.16 7.18 -11.57
C SER A 50 -7.09 7.78 -10.15
N GLN A 51 -6.28 8.82 -9.93
CA GLN A 51 -6.01 9.30 -8.57
C GLN A 51 -7.26 9.91 -7.88
N GLU A 52 -8.17 10.55 -8.62
CA GLU A 52 -9.42 11.07 -8.02
C GLU A 52 -10.37 9.94 -7.63
N ASP A 53 -10.43 8.85 -8.42
CA ASP A 53 -11.16 7.64 -8.03
C ASP A 53 -10.60 7.06 -6.72
N LEU A 54 -9.27 6.91 -6.63
CA LEU A 54 -8.63 6.47 -5.39
C LEU A 54 -8.99 7.37 -4.20
N LEU A 55 -8.91 8.69 -4.37
CA LEU A 55 -9.30 9.64 -3.32
C LEU A 55 -10.76 9.49 -2.91
N ASN A 56 -11.67 9.26 -3.85
CA ASN A 56 -13.07 9.02 -3.56
C ASN A 56 -13.30 7.72 -2.79
N ARG A 57 -12.61 6.64 -3.15
CA ARG A 57 -12.69 5.37 -2.41
C ARG A 57 -12.14 5.49 -0.99
N LEU A 58 -11.06 6.25 -0.81
CA LEU A 58 -10.48 6.49 0.51
C LEU A 58 -11.38 7.34 1.43
N ARG A 59 -12.28 8.18 0.88
CA ARG A 59 -13.26 8.92 1.71
C ARG A 59 -14.21 8.00 2.49
N ILE A 60 -14.43 6.77 2.00
CA ILE A 60 -15.28 5.78 2.68
C ILE A 60 -14.62 5.27 3.96
N VAL A 61 -13.28 5.30 4.03
CA VAL A 61 -12.52 4.82 5.20
C VAL A 61 -12.72 5.73 6.41
N GLY A 62 -13.00 7.02 6.21
CA GLY A 62 -13.20 7.97 7.31
C GLY A 62 -12.61 9.34 7.02
N PRO A 63 -12.63 10.27 8.00
CA PRO A 63 -12.30 11.69 7.84
C PRO A 63 -10.81 11.98 7.64
N ASN A 64 -10.08 11.19 6.85
CA ASN A 64 -8.63 11.32 6.64
C ASN A 64 -7.83 11.25 7.95
N ASP A 65 -8.22 10.40 8.89
CA ASP A 65 -7.51 10.15 10.15
C ASP A 65 -6.47 9.01 10.06
N PHE A 66 -6.26 8.47 8.86
CA PHE A 66 -5.32 7.38 8.62
C PHE A 66 -3.97 7.86 8.08
N VAL A 67 -2.92 7.08 8.34
CA VAL A 67 -1.61 7.25 7.72
C VAL A 67 -1.52 6.37 6.48
N ALA A 68 -1.19 6.96 5.33
CA ALA A 68 -1.04 6.23 4.08
C ALA A 68 0.42 5.88 3.78
N ILE A 69 0.68 4.60 3.57
CA ILE A 69 2.01 4.08 3.23
C ILE A 69 1.98 3.54 1.79
N PRO A 70 2.63 4.20 0.82
CA PRO A 70 2.64 3.72 -0.56
C PRO A 70 3.56 2.49 -0.68
N VAL A 71 2.97 1.35 -1.05
CA VAL A 71 3.75 0.16 -1.44
C VAL A 71 3.97 0.20 -2.94
N LYS A 72 5.24 0.06 -3.33
CA LYS A 72 5.79 0.09 -4.71
C LYS A 72 6.05 1.50 -5.26
N ALA A 73 7.25 1.69 -5.80
CA ALA A 73 7.68 2.96 -6.38
C ALA A 73 6.73 3.53 -7.46
N THR A 74 6.12 2.68 -8.29
CA THR A 74 5.19 3.14 -9.32
C THR A 74 3.92 3.78 -8.76
N VAL A 75 3.47 3.37 -7.57
CA VAL A 75 2.33 4.00 -6.89
C VAL A 75 2.72 5.38 -6.39
N GLN A 76 3.84 5.46 -5.66
CA GLN A 76 4.34 6.73 -5.14
C GLN A 76 4.65 7.74 -6.25
N ASP A 77 5.30 7.30 -7.32
CA ASP A 77 5.68 8.17 -8.44
C ASP A 77 4.53 8.40 -9.44
N GLY A 78 3.45 7.63 -9.34
CA GLY A 78 2.26 7.76 -10.18
C GLY A 78 1.25 8.76 -9.63
N LEU A 79 1.21 8.95 -8.31
CA LEU A 79 0.36 9.94 -7.67
C LEU A 79 0.98 11.34 -7.78
N SER A 80 0.16 12.34 -8.10
CA SER A 80 0.57 13.75 -8.06
C SER A 80 0.82 14.23 -6.62
N GLU A 81 1.59 15.31 -6.43
CA GLU A 81 1.80 15.89 -5.10
C GLU A 81 0.48 16.38 -4.47
N VAL A 82 -0.44 16.91 -5.29
CA VAL A 82 -1.79 17.32 -4.86
C VAL A 82 -2.60 16.12 -4.36
N ALA A 83 -2.51 14.96 -5.03
CA ALA A 83 -3.18 13.77 -4.55
C ALA A 83 -2.55 13.29 -3.24
N LYS A 84 -1.22 13.26 -3.13
CA LYS A 84 -0.52 12.85 -1.90
C LYS A 84 -0.89 13.72 -0.70
N SER A 85 -1.06 15.02 -0.88
CA SER A 85 -1.46 15.93 0.20
C SER A 85 -2.93 15.80 0.63
N ARG A 86 -3.75 15.09 -0.16
CA ARG A 86 -5.17 14.85 0.11
C ARG A 86 -5.45 13.44 0.66
N ILE A 87 -4.45 12.54 0.65
CA ILE A 87 -4.59 11.16 1.11
C ILE A 87 -4.30 11.10 2.62
N GLY A 88 -5.34 10.81 3.41
CA GLY A 88 -5.21 10.59 4.84
C GLY A 88 -4.68 11.82 5.59
N ALA A 89 -4.33 11.63 6.86
CA ALA A 89 -3.72 12.67 7.70
C ALA A 89 -2.26 12.88 7.31
N ARG A 90 -1.61 11.79 6.87
CA ARG A 90 -0.19 11.77 6.54
C ARG A 90 0.08 10.77 5.43
N PHE A 91 0.74 11.23 4.38
CA PHE A 91 1.28 10.38 3.33
C PHE A 91 2.77 10.14 3.55
N ILE A 92 3.17 8.88 3.74
CA ILE A 92 4.57 8.51 3.95
C ILE A 92 5.34 8.58 2.64
N ARG A 93 6.43 9.35 2.64
CA ARG A 93 7.31 9.51 1.47
C ARG A 93 8.38 8.42 1.35
N GLU A 94 8.56 7.57 2.37
CA GLU A 94 9.50 6.46 2.26
C GLU A 94 9.03 5.44 1.22
N ARG A 95 9.95 5.06 0.31
CA ARG A 95 9.68 4.10 -0.76
C ARG A 95 9.70 2.68 -0.22
N ILE A 96 8.52 2.10 0.00
CA ILE A 96 8.38 0.69 0.38
C ILE A 96 8.34 -0.17 -0.89
N PRO A 97 9.26 -1.14 -1.09
CA PRO A 97 9.25 -1.99 -2.28
C PRO A 97 8.04 -2.93 -2.27
N PHE A 98 7.64 -3.43 -3.44
CA PHE A 98 6.67 -4.52 -3.48
C PHE A 98 7.32 -5.82 -2.96
N PRO A 99 6.65 -6.63 -2.14
CA PRO A 99 7.23 -7.84 -1.54
C PRO A 99 7.30 -9.01 -2.54
N SER A 100 8.02 -8.84 -3.66
CA SER A 100 8.32 -9.92 -4.60
C SER A 100 9.41 -10.85 -4.08
N THR A 101 9.60 -12.00 -4.76
CA THR A 101 10.79 -12.84 -4.60
C THR A 101 12.06 -11.99 -4.69
N GLY A 102 12.97 -12.13 -3.73
CA GLY A 102 14.20 -11.32 -3.61
C GLY A 102 14.04 -9.94 -2.94
N GLN A 103 12.82 -9.45 -2.70
CA GLN A 103 12.57 -8.14 -2.06
C GLN A 103 11.92 -8.23 -0.69
N GLN A 104 11.60 -9.44 -0.19
CA GLN A 104 10.89 -9.64 1.07
C GLN A 104 11.64 -9.04 2.27
N THR A 105 12.96 -9.26 2.38
CA THR A 105 13.77 -8.68 3.46
C THR A 105 13.78 -7.15 3.40
N ASN A 106 13.97 -6.58 2.21
CA ASN A 106 13.95 -5.12 2.02
C ASN A 106 12.57 -4.52 2.34
N PHE A 107 11.49 -5.20 1.96
CA PHE A 107 10.14 -4.81 2.31
C PHE A 107 9.94 -4.77 3.83
N ARG A 108 10.28 -5.87 4.53
CA ARG A 108 10.13 -5.96 5.99
C ARG A 108 10.96 -4.90 6.70
N ASN A 109 12.22 -4.70 6.30
CA ASN A 109 13.11 -3.73 6.94
C ASN A 109 12.60 -2.29 6.77
N ARG A 110 12.17 -1.90 5.56
CA ARG A 110 11.68 -0.53 5.32
C ARG A 110 10.32 -0.29 5.95
N LEU A 111 9.39 -1.24 5.82
CA LEU A 111 8.08 -1.11 6.45
C LEU A 111 8.22 -1.07 7.98
N GLY A 112 9.06 -1.93 8.55
CA GLY A 112 9.34 -1.95 9.99
C GLY A 112 9.91 -0.63 10.49
N ARG A 113 10.82 0.00 9.74
CA ARG A 113 11.32 1.35 10.07
C ARG A 113 10.20 2.38 10.09
N VAL A 114 9.39 2.44 9.02
CA VAL A 114 8.26 3.38 8.95
C VAL A 114 7.30 3.18 10.12
N LEU A 115 6.92 1.93 10.41
CA LEU A 115 6.03 1.61 11.52
C LEU A 115 6.65 1.99 12.88
N GLY A 116 7.95 1.75 13.08
CA GLY A 116 8.66 2.22 14.27
C GLY A 116 8.58 3.73 14.45
N THR A 117 8.86 4.50 13.40
CA THR A 117 8.77 5.97 13.46
C THR A 117 7.35 6.48 13.75
N LEU A 118 6.32 5.74 13.33
CA LEU A 118 4.94 6.09 13.61
C LEU A 118 4.54 5.76 15.05
N ALA A 119 5.07 4.69 15.63
CA ALA A 119 4.86 4.37 17.04
C ALA A 119 5.53 5.40 17.97
N ASP A 120 6.65 5.98 17.54
CA ASP A 120 7.40 6.99 18.30
C ASP A 120 6.88 8.43 18.11
N SER A 121 5.91 8.64 17.20
CA SER A 121 5.29 9.94 16.96
C SER A 121 3.89 9.96 17.58
N PRO A 122 3.58 10.86 18.53
CA PRO A 122 2.26 10.94 19.16
C PRO A 122 1.14 11.35 18.19
#